data_AF-A0A329W2G4-F1
#
_entry.id   AF-A0A329W2G4-F1
#
_cell.length_a   1.000
_cell.length_b   1.000
_cell.length_c   1.000
_cell.angle_alpha   90.00
_cell.angle_beta   90.00
_cell.angle_gamma   90.00
#
_symmetry.space_group_name_H-M   'P 1'
#
loop_
_entity.id
_entity.type
_entity.pdbx_description
1 polymer ?
#
loop_
_entity_poly.entity_id
_entity_poly.type
_entity_poly.pdbx_seq_one_letter_code
_entity_poly.pdbx_strand_id
1 'polypeptide(L)'
;MTINMIVRYAADIRKDNDITDFNSLFITTEDIEAVSWELLNVNREEGFVPLFTKMVKMLEFYNDRSSIYLYIELSGVQPDTSIIRYKQTWGLLKSRSNDIEFALKKQNVMVQSSQGLSLSGLCYFYLSDLKAAAKLVLTEKKTYLALIPNEDVYEKLDITQIQHVSDWASFIWQHGGIVLMILGAFDDPGCEIIALGKHETISSLTKNYYGQ
;
A
#
# COMPACT_ATOMS: atom_id res chain seq x y z
N MET A 1 1.69 5.85 -28.59
CA MET A 1 0.86 6.64 -27.65
C MET A 1 1.76 7.20 -26.59
N THR A 2 1.87 8.53 -26.53
CA THR A 2 2.57 9.21 -25.43
C THR A 2 1.66 9.12 -24.21
N ILE A 3 2.02 8.32 -23.22
CA ILE A 3 1.23 8.19 -21.99
C ILE A 3 1.35 9.52 -21.24
N ASN A 4 0.22 10.24 -21.08
CA ASN A 4 0.18 11.52 -20.38
C ASN A 4 0.22 11.24 -18.88
N MET A 5 1.39 11.44 -18.26
CA MET A 5 1.66 11.10 -16.87
C MET A 5 2.10 12.36 -16.12
N ILE A 6 1.40 12.69 -15.04
CA ILE A 6 1.81 13.74 -14.11
C ILE A 6 2.64 13.10 -13.01
N VAL A 7 3.73 13.76 -12.61
CA VAL A 7 4.51 13.39 -11.43
C VAL A 7 4.45 14.57 -10.47
N ARG A 8 4.23 14.28 -9.19
CA ARG A 8 4.23 15.27 -8.10
C ARG A 8 5.15 14.79 -6.99
N TYR A 9 5.73 15.74 -6.25
CA TYR A 9 6.65 15.45 -5.17
C TYR A 9 6.35 16.34 -3.96
N ALA A 10 6.41 15.75 -2.76
CA ALA A 10 6.30 16.44 -1.49
C ALA A 10 7.49 16.04 -0.62
N ALA A 11 8.30 17.03 -0.24
CA ALA A 11 9.46 16.83 0.64
C ALA A 11 9.07 16.64 2.13
N ASP A 12 7.82 16.93 2.50
CA ASP A 12 7.28 16.67 3.84
C ASP A 12 5.76 16.48 3.71
N ILE A 13 5.28 15.26 3.98
CA ILE A 13 3.86 14.91 3.86
C ILE A 13 2.93 15.63 4.84
N ARG A 14 3.48 16.28 5.87
CA ARG A 14 2.70 17.01 6.89
C ARG A 14 2.36 18.43 6.46
N LYS A 15 2.98 18.92 5.38
CA LYS A 15 2.75 20.26 4.81
C LYS A 15 1.78 20.18 3.64
N ASP A 16 1.13 21.31 3.35
CA ASP A 16 0.31 21.45 2.16
C ASP A 16 1.12 21.09 0.90
N ASN A 17 0.53 20.27 0.04
CA ASN A 17 1.16 19.74 -1.16
C ASN A 17 0.09 19.38 -2.20
N ASP A 18 0.50 19.18 -3.45
CA ASP A 18 -0.41 18.93 -4.58
C ASP A 18 -0.81 17.45 -4.74
N ILE A 19 -0.43 16.57 -3.81
CA ILE A 19 -0.73 15.12 -3.87
C ILE A 19 -2.03 14.83 -3.13
N THR A 20 -2.04 14.98 -1.81
CA THR A 20 -3.20 14.70 -0.97
C THR A 20 -3.05 15.24 0.46
N ASP A 21 -4.14 15.24 1.23
CA ASP A 21 -4.10 15.47 2.67
C ASP A 21 -3.77 14.16 3.39
N PHE A 22 -2.48 13.93 3.67
CA PHE A 22 -1.99 12.73 4.35
C PHE A 22 -2.49 12.61 5.80
N ASN A 23 -2.84 13.73 6.45
CA ASN A 23 -3.40 13.68 7.81
C ASN A 23 -4.76 12.99 7.81
N SER A 24 -5.59 13.22 6.78
CA SER A 24 -6.87 12.54 6.61
C SER A 24 -6.75 11.02 6.40
N LEU A 25 -5.57 10.56 5.98
CA LEU A 25 -5.22 9.15 5.76
C LEU A 25 -4.54 8.50 6.99
N PHE A 26 -4.42 9.23 8.11
CA PHE A 26 -3.73 8.81 9.32
C PHE A 26 -2.23 8.50 9.12
N ILE A 27 -1.60 9.16 8.14
CA ILE A 27 -0.16 9.04 7.85
C ILE A 27 0.49 10.38 8.21
N THR A 28 1.03 10.47 9.43
CA THR A 28 1.50 11.75 10.02
C THR A 28 2.95 11.73 10.47
N THR A 29 3.70 10.72 10.05
CA THR A 29 5.09 10.48 10.47
C THR A 29 6.03 11.57 9.97
N GLU A 30 7.01 11.94 10.80
CA GLU A 30 8.06 12.90 10.43
C GLU A 30 9.06 12.29 9.45
N ASP A 31 9.77 13.14 8.70
CA ASP A 31 10.83 12.76 7.76
C ASP A 31 10.40 11.78 6.66
N ILE A 32 9.11 11.82 6.30
CA ILE A 32 8.55 11.09 5.17
C ILE A 32 8.29 12.04 4.01
N GLU A 33 8.85 11.68 2.86
CA GLU A 33 8.60 12.30 1.58
C GLU A 33 7.58 11.47 0.78
N ALA A 34 6.94 12.11 -0.18
CA ALA A 34 6.03 11.46 -1.11
C ALA A 34 6.37 11.81 -2.55
N VAL A 35 6.19 10.84 -3.44
CA VAL A 35 6.13 11.07 -4.87
C VAL A 35 4.89 10.35 -5.41
N SER A 36 4.12 11.03 -6.25
CA SER A 36 2.96 10.43 -6.91
C SER A 36 3.11 10.45 -8.41
N TRP A 37 2.56 9.42 -9.05
CA TRP A 37 2.45 9.32 -10.50
C TRP A 37 1.00 9.11 -10.87
N GLU A 38 0.46 9.97 -11.71
CA GLU A 38 -0.92 9.90 -12.19
C GLU A 38 -0.95 9.67 -13.70
N LEU A 39 -1.60 8.59 -14.12
CA LEU A 39 -1.97 8.36 -15.51
C LEU A 39 -3.30 9.05 -15.81
N LEU A 40 -3.28 10.08 -16.65
CA LEU A 40 -4.47 10.81 -17.03
C LEU A 40 -5.33 10.01 -18.00
N ASN A 41 -6.64 9.98 -17.75
CA ASN A 41 -7.64 9.28 -18.58
C ASN A 41 -7.39 7.76 -18.71
N VAL A 42 -6.71 7.16 -17.74
CA VAL A 42 -6.55 5.71 -17.62
C VAL A 42 -7.11 5.33 -16.26
N ASN A 43 -8.18 4.54 -16.24
CA ASN A 43 -8.79 4.11 -15.00
C ASN A 43 -7.83 3.21 -14.19
N ARG A 44 -8.13 3.04 -12.90
CA ARG A 44 -7.31 2.24 -11.97
C ARG A 44 -7.12 0.78 -12.39
N GLU A 45 -8.11 0.16 -13.03
CA GLU A 45 -8.07 -1.26 -13.42
C GLU A 45 -7.06 -1.50 -14.55
N GLU A 46 -7.00 -0.57 -15.49
CA GLU A 46 -6.07 -0.60 -16.61
C GLU A 46 -4.68 -0.05 -16.22
N GLY A 47 -4.65 0.96 -15.35
CA GLY A 47 -3.45 1.73 -15.05
C GLY A 47 -2.56 1.15 -13.95
N PHE A 48 -3.14 0.45 -12.95
CA PHE A 48 -2.41 0.10 -11.74
C PHE A 48 -1.19 -0.80 -11.99
N VAL A 49 -1.39 -1.95 -12.63
CA VAL A 49 -0.31 -2.92 -12.89
C VAL A 49 0.83 -2.30 -13.72
N PRO A 50 0.59 -1.65 -14.87
CA PRO A 50 1.68 -1.06 -15.65
C PRO A 50 2.36 0.09 -14.93
N LEU A 51 1.62 0.93 -14.19
CA LEU A 51 2.20 2.05 -13.44
C LEU A 51 3.07 1.54 -12.29
N PHE A 52 2.55 0.63 -11.46
CA PHE A 52 3.30 0.02 -10.36
C PHE A 52 4.57 -0.66 -10.87
N THR A 53 4.46 -1.46 -11.93
CA THR A 53 5.62 -2.15 -12.53
C THR A 53 6.67 -1.15 -13.02
N LYS A 54 6.26 -0.03 -13.62
CA LYS A 54 7.17 1.03 -14.04
C LYS A 54 7.89 1.66 -12.85
N MET A 55 7.18 1.94 -11.76
CA MET A 55 7.75 2.50 -10.53
C MET A 55 8.76 1.55 -9.89
N VAL A 56 8.42 0.26 -9.76
CA VAL A 56 9.33 -0.74 -9.18
C VAL A 56 10.61 -0.89 -10.01
N LYS A 57 10.52 -0.82 -11.34
CA LYS A 57 11.71 -0.86 -12.21
C LYS A 57 12.66 0.33 -12.02
N MET A 58 12.18 1.45 -11.48
CA MET A 58 13.05 2.59 -11.14
C MET A 58 13.85 2.34 -9.85
N LEU A 59 13.42 1.38 -9.04
CA LEU A 59 14.11 0.93 -7.85
C LEU A 59 14.98 -0.28 -8.25
N GLU A 60 16.21 0.00 -8.70
CA GLU A 60 17.13 -0.94 -9.37
C GLU A 60 17.41 -2.27 -8.63
N PHE A 61 17.02 -2.37 -7.36
CA PHE A 61 17.23 -3.52 -6.48
C PHE A 61 16.07 -4.53 -6.48
N TYR A 62 14.91 -4.21 -7.06
CA TYR A 62 13.77 -5.14 -7.11
C TYR A 62 13.71 -5.92 -8.43
N ASN A 63 13.35 -7.19 -8.34
CA ASN A 63 13.14 -8.09 -9.48
C ASN A 63 11.83 -8.87 -9.33
N ASP A 64 11.49 -9.73 -10.29
CA ASP A 64 10.21 -10.45 -10.31
C ASP A 64 9.99 -11.38 -9.09
N ARG A 65 11.06 -11.77 -8.39
CA ARG A 65 11.00 -12.56 -7.15
C ARG A 65 10.93 -11.71 -5.89
N SER A 66 10.99 -10.39 -6.02
CA SER A 66 10.89 -9.50 -4.88
C SER A 66 9.50 -9.58 -4.26
N SER A 67 9.49 -9.63 -2.94
CA SER A 67 8.26 -9.64 -2.15
C SER A 67 7.62 -8.25 -2.13
N ILE A 68 6.32 -8.21 -2.43
CA ILE A 68 5.44 -7.08 -2.16
C ILE A 68 4.66 -7.42 -0.90
N TYR A 69 4.82 -6.59 0.13
CA TYR A 69 4.07 -6.70 1.36
C TYR A 69 2.73 -5.99 1.21
N LEU A 70 1.69 -6.57 1.77
CA LEU A 70 0.32 -6.09 1.63
C LEU A 70 -0.29 -5.93 3.02
N TYR A 71 -0.82 -4.74 3.27
CA TYR A 71 -1.70 -4.45 4.40
C TYR A 71 -3.08 -4.08 3.85
N ILE A 72 -4.12 -4.79 4.27
CA ILE A 72 -5.52 -4.49 3.94
C ILE A 72 -6.28 -4.30 5.25
N GLU A 73 -7.02 -3.20 5.35
CA GLU A 73 -8.00 -2.99 6.42
C GLU A 73 -9.41 -3.04 5.85
N LEU A 74 -10.27 -3.86 6.46
CA LEU A 74 -11.67 -3.93 6.03
C LEU A 74 -12.38 -2.61 6.36
N SER A 75 -13.16 -2.13 5.39
CA SER A 75 -13.94 -0.91 5.59
C SER A 75 -14.99 -1.09 6.69
N GLY A 76 -14.98 -0.17 7.66
CA GLY A 76 -15.95 -0.08 8.74
C GLY A 76 -15.67 -1.00 9.92
N VAL A 77 -16.08 -0.57 11.11
CA VAL A 77 -15.99 -1.36 12.33
C VAL A 77 -16.99 -2.51 12.27
N GLN A 78 -16.52 -3.73 12.51
CA GLN A 78 -17.32 -4.95 12.46
C GLN A 78 -17.93 -5.26 13.83
N PRO A 79 -19.14 -5.85 13.89
CA PRO A 79 -19.72 -6.28 15.16
C PRO A 79 -18.89 -7.41 15.78
N ASP A 80 -18.77 -7.40 17.11
CA ASP A 80 -18.10 -8.46 17.85
C ASP A 80 -18.98 -9.71 17.95
N THR A 81 -18.86 -10.59 16.96
CA THR A 81 -19.59 -11.86 16.91
C THR A 81 -18.61 -13.01 16.73
N SER A 82 -19.01 -14.22 17.18
CA SER A 82 -18.20 -15.43 17.01
C SER A 82 -17.86 -15.72 15.55
N ILE A 83 -18.76 -15.40 14.60
CA ILE A 83 -18.53 -15.57 13.17
C ILE A 83 -17.43 -14.64 12.68
N ILE A 84 -17.46 -13.38 13.09
CA ILE A 84 -16.45 -12.38 12.72
C ILE A 84 -15.09 -12.76 13.33
N ARG A 85 -15.05 -13.15 14.61
CA ARG A 85 -13.82 -13.58 15.28
C ARG A 85 -13.21 -14.84 14.66
N TYR A 86 -14.04 -15.76 14.18
CA TYR A 86 -13.60 -16.98 13.50
C TYR A 86 -13.07 -16.70 12.09
N LYS A 87 -13.81 -15.93 11.28
CA LYS A 87 -13.42 -15.65 9.90
C LYS A 87 -12.23 -14.68 9.80
N GLN A 88 -12.16 -13.70 10.70
CA GLN A 88 -11.15 -12.63 10.69
C GLN A 88 -11.07 -11.95 9.30
N THR A 89 -9.97 -11.27 9.00
CA THR A 89 -9.83 -10.51 7.74
C THR A 89 -9.81 -11.41 6.52
N TRP A 90 -8.88 -12.37 6.47
CA TRP A 90 -8.70 -13.21 5.28
C TRP A 90 -9.89 -14.14 5.00
N GLY A 91 -10.54 -14.66 6.04
CA GLY A 91 -11.74 -15.49 5.87
C GLY A 91 -12.95 -14.66 5.42
N LEU A 92 -13.07 -13.41 5.85
CA LEU A 92 -14.10 -12.50 5.35
C LEU A 92 -13.84 -12.14 3.88
N LEU A 93 -12.61 -11.79 3.52
CA LEU A 93 -12.21 -11.50 2.13
C LEU A 93 -12.52 -12.70 1.21
N LYS A 94 -12.14 -13.92 1.62
CA LYS A 94 -12.47 -15.15 0.87
C LYS A 94 -13.98 -15.35 0.70
N SER A 95 -14.76 -15.06 1.75
CA SER A 95 -16.22 -15.20 1.68
C SER A 95 -16.92 -14.15 0.79
N ARG A 96 -16.23 -13.07 0.43
CA ARG A 96 -16.67 -12.06 -0.56
C ARG A 96 -16.23 -12.41 -1.98
N SER A 97 -15.79 -13.65 -2.22
CA SER A 97 -15.31 -14.13 -3.51
C SER A 97 -14.05 -13.43 -4.03
N ASN A 98 -13.24 -12.87 -3.13
CA ASN A 98 -11.91 -12.41 -3.49
C ASN A 98 -10.98 -13.61 -3.67
N ASP A 99 -10.20 -13.59 -4.76
CA ASP A 99 -9.06 -14.49 -4.91
C ASP A 99 -7.97 -14.02 -3.94
N ILE A 100 -7.50 -14.94 -3.09
CA ILE A 100 -6.46 -14.69 -2.10
C ILE A 100 -5.37 -15.77 -2.17
N GLU A 101 -5.33 -16.57 -3.23
CA GLU A 101 -4.36 -17.66 -3.36
C GLU A 101 -2.94 -17.13 -3.63
N PHE A 102 -2.83 -15.94 -4.23
CA PHE A 102 -1.55 -15.23 -4.38
C PHE A 102 -0.88 -14.84 -3.06
N ALA A 103 -1.67 -14.70 -1.97
CA ALA A 103 -1.18 -14.16 -0.71
C ALA A 103 -0.46 -15.22 0.15
N LEU A 104 0.81 -14.99 0.45
CA LEU A 104 1.66 -15.85 1.27
C LEU A 104 1.77 -15.32 2.72
N LYS A 105 1.95 -16.24 3.67
CA LYS A 105 2.03 -15.96 5.12
C LYS A 105 0.94 -14.98 5.60
N LYS A 106 -0.31 -15.29 5.30
CA LYS A 106 -1.48 -14.52 5.72
C LYS A 106 -1.54 -14.43 7.26
N GLN A 107 -1.61 -13.21 7.79
CA GLN A 107 -1.77 -12.92 9.20
C GLN A 107 -2.95 -11.96 9.41
N ASN A 108 -3.66 -12.08 10.54
CA ASN A 108 -4.80 -11.23 10.87
C ASN A 108 -4.47 -10.35 12.08
N VAL A 109 -4.87 -9.09 12.02
CA VAL A 109 -4.88 -8.13 13.12
C VAL A 109 -6.33 -7.83 13.46
N MET A 110 -6.64 -7.84 14.76
CA MET A 110 -7.97 -7.52 15.27
C MET A 110 -7.84 -6.55 16.44
N VAL A 111 -8.33 -5.34 16.26
CA VAL A 111 -8.31 -4.30 17.30
C VAL A 111 -9.73 -4.08 17.80
N GLN A 112 -9.92 -4.24 19.11
CA GLN A 112 -11.22 -4.04 19.75
C GLN A 112 -11.37 -2.61 20.25
N SER A 113 -12.53 -2.01 19.98
CA SER A 113 -12.93 -0.68 20.43
C SER A 113 -14.34 -0.72 21.00
N SER A 114 -14.82 0.40 21.56
CA SER A 114 -16.21 0.55 21.99
C SER A 114 -17.23 0.42 20.85
N GLN A 115 -16.82 0.65 19.60
CA GLN A 115 -17.66 0.58 18.40
C GLN A 115 -17.70 -0.83 17.79
N GLY A 116 -16.84 -1.75 18.25
CA GLY A 116 -16.67 -3.10 17.69
C GLY A 116 -15.22 -3.40 17.30
N LEU A 117 -15.03 -4.26 16.29
CA LEU A 117 -13.74 -4.79 15.85
C LEU A 117 -13.26 -4.11 14.56
N SER A 118 -12.06 -3.53 14.57
CA SER A 118 -11.31 -3.23 13.36
C SER A 118 -10.53 -4.47 12.93
N LEU A 119 -10.59 -4.81 11.64
CA LEU A 119 -9.99 -6.03 11.10
C LEU A 119 -9.03 -5.68 9.96
N SER A 120 -7.78 -6.07 10.14
CA SER A 120 -6.73 -5.92 9.13
C SER A 120 -6.03 -7.23 8.83
N GLY A 121 -5.44 -7.32 7.65
CA GLY A 121 -4.78 -8.52 7.15
C GLY A 121 -3.43 -8.14 6.56
N LEU A 122 -2.40 -8.90 6.93
CA LEU A 122 -1.05 -8.76 6.41
C LEU A 122 -0.68 -10.01 5.63
N CYS A 123 0.00 -9.84 4.50
CA CYS A 123 0.62 -10.92 3.78
C CYS A 123 1.79 -10.38 2.94
N TYR A 124 2.45 -11.24 2.19
CA TYR A 124 3.24 -10.82 1.06
C TYR A 124 2.90 -11.66 -0.17
N PHE A 125 3.32 -11.22 -1.34
CA PHE A 125 3.25 -11.97 -2.59
C PHE A 125 4.40 -11.54 -3.49
N TYR A 126 4.75 -12.33 -4.50
CA TYR A 126 5.84 -11.97 -5.40
C TYR A 126 5.39 -10.95 -6.44
N LEU A 127 6.31 -10.09 -6.90
CA LEU A 127 6.03 -9.13 -7.98
C LEU A 127 5.43 -9.81 -9.23
N SER A 128 5.82 -11.05 -9.54
CA SER A 128 5.21 -11.85 -10.61
C SER A 128 3.70 -12.08 -10.45
N ASP A 129 3.19 -12.07 -9.22
CA ASP A 129 1.77 -12.29 -8.89
C ASP A 129 0.97 -10.98 -8.79
N LEU A 130 1.58 -9.83 -9.09
CA LEU A 130 0.93 -8.52 -9.02
C LEU A 130 -0.38 -8.46 -9.80
N LYS A 131 -0.45 -9.12 -10.96
CA LYS A 131 -1.69 -9.17 -11.76
C LYS A 131 -2.80 -9.95 -11.07
N ALA A 132 -2.47 -11.02 -10.35
CA ALA A 132 -3.45 -11.77 -9.57
C ALA A 132 -3.90 -10.97 -8.34
N ALA A 133 -2.96 -10.28 -7.69
CA ALA A 133 -3.24 -9.42 -6.53
C ALA A 133 -4.06 -8.16 -6.86
N ALA A 134 -3.92 -7.63 -8.08
CA ALA A 134 -4.48 -6.35 -8.50
C ALA A 134 -5.98 -6.22 -8.22
N LYS A 135 -6.76 -7.27 -8.46
CA LYS A 135 -8.21 -7.23 -8.22
C LYS A 135 -8.53 -6.92 -6.76
N LEU A 136 -7.88 -7.61 -5.82
CA LEU A 136 -8.09 -7.37 -4.39
C LEU A 136 -7.63 -5.97 -4.00
N VAL A 137 -6.43 -5.58 -4.46
CA VAL A 137 -5.82 -4.28 -4.16
C VAL A 137 -6.70 -3.12 -4.61
N LEU A 138 -7.34 -3.25 -5.78
CA LEU A 138 -8.20 -2.21 -6.34
C LEU A 138 -9.60 -2.17 -5.73
N THR A 139 -10.07 -3.27 -5.14
CA THR A 139 -11.44 -3.39 -4.61
C THR A 139 -11.55 -2.89 -3.16
N GLU A 140 -10.52 -3.08 -2.34
CA GLU A 140 -10.54 -2.66 -0.94
C GLU A 140 -9.92 -1.26 -0.78
N LYS A 141 -10.69 -0.32 -0.24
CA LYS A 141 -10.31 1.11 -0.15
C LYS A 141 -9.05 1.37 0.68
N LYS A 142 -8.87 0.59 1.76
CA LYS A 142 -7.75 0.74 2.68
C LYS A 142 -6.71 -0.34 2.41
N THR A 143 -6.14 -0.27 1.21
CA THR A 143 -5.08 -1.18 0.79
C THR A 143 -3.77 -0.43 0.62
N TYR A 144 -2.72 -0.98 1.23
CA TYR A 144 -1.38 -0.42 1.21
C TYR A 144 -0.42 -1.53 0.82
N LEU A 145 0.52 -1.18 -0.04
CA LEU A 145 1.59 -2.06 -0.49
C LEU A 145 2.88 -1.56 0.13
N ALA A 146 3.86 -2.44 0.30
CA ALA A 146 5.19 -2.02 0.70
C ALA A 146 6.25 -2.85 0.01
N LEU A 147 7.40 -2.21 -0.16
CA LEU A 147 8.61 -2.81 -0.68
C LEU A 147 9.71 -2.53 0.34
N ILE A 148 10.44 -3.58 0.73
CA ILE A 148 11.54 -3.49 1.70
C ILE A 148 12.79 -4.07 1.03
N PRO A 149 13.94 -3.37 1.04
CA PRO A 149 15.16 -3.86 0.39
C PRO A 149 15.67 -5.18 0.97
N ASN A 150 15.47 -5.42 2.27
CA ASN A 150 15.87 -6.64 2.96
C ASN A 150 14.63 -7.41 3.45
N GLU A 151 14.26 -8.46 2.73
CA GLU A 151 13.04 -9.23 3.00
C GLU A 151 13.07 -10.00 4.33
N ASP A 152 14.26 -10.41 4.79
CA ASP A 152 14.45 -11.12 6.07
C ASP A 152 14.04 -10.27 7.28
N VAL A 153 14.03 -8.94 7.11
CA VAL A 153 13.60 -8.00 8.14
C VAL A 153 12.11 -8.14 8.41
N TYR A 154 11.29 -8.33 7.37
CA TYR A 154 9.84 -8.40 7.55
C TYR A 154 9.41 -9.64 8.32
N GLU A 155 10.20 -10.72 8.28
CA GLU A 155 9.95 -11.90 9.11
C GLU A 155 10.04 -11.60 10.62
N LYS A 156 10.70 -10.50 11.00
CA LYS A 156 10.84 -10.03 12.39
C LYS A 156 9.74 -9.07 12.81
N LEU A 157 8.77 -8.77 11.93
CA LEU A 157 7.63 -7.93 12.27
C LEU A 157 6.81 -8.59 13.39
N ASP A 158 6.78 -7.95 14.56
CA ASP A 158 5.88 -8.34 15.63
C ASP A 158 4.49 -7.79 15.35
N ILE A 159 3.64 -8.63 14.77
CA ILE A 159 2.25 -8.29 14.43
C ILE A 159 1.43 -7.86 15.65
N THR A 160 1.82 -8.27 16.87
CA THR A 160 1.08 -7.88 18.09
C THR A 160 1.22 -6.40 18.43
N GLN A 161 2.23 -5.73 17.87
CA GLN A 161 2.41 -4.27 18.00
C GLN A 161 1.62 -3.47 16.96
N ILE A 162 1.00 -4.14 15.98
CA ILE A 162 0.26 -3.47 14.92
C ILE A 162 -1.19 -3.26 15.35
N GLN A 163 -1.58 -2.00 15.53
CA GLN A 163 -2.96 -1.60 15.78
C GLN A 163 -3.55 -0.83 14.60
N HIS A 164 -2.72 -0.06 13.91
CA HIS A 164 -3.08 0.77 12.78
C HIS A 164 -2.10 0.60 11.61
N VAL A 165 -2.51 1.05 10.43
CA VAL A 165 -1.62 1.09 9.25
C VAL A 165 -0.36 1.92 9.51
N SER A 166 -0.44 2.95 10.37
CA SER A 166 0.71 3.78 10.76
C SER A 166 1.79 2.99 11.48
N ASP A 167 1.45 2.00 12.29
CA ASP A 167 2.42 1.15 13.01
C ASP A 167 3.18 0.28 12.00
N TRP A 168 2.43 -0.29 11.05
CA TRP A 168 3.00 -1.09 9.98
C TRP A 168 3.89 -0.24 9.07
N ALA A 169 3.40 0.91 8.61
CA ALA A 169 4.15 1.84 7.78
C ALA A 169 5.43 2.34 8.47
N SER A 170 5.36 2.63 9.78
CA SER A 170 6.52 3.01 10.59
C SER A 170 7.59 1.92 10.59
N PHE A 171 7.20 0.66 10.75
CA PHE A 171 8.12 -0.47 10.63
C PHE A 171 8.77 -0.52 9.25
N ILE A 172 7.99 -0.35 8.17
CA ILE A 172 8.52 -0.33 6.79
C ILE A 172 9.59 0.77 6.65
N TRP A 173 9.28 2.01 7.02
CA TRP A 173 10.18 3.16 6.85
C TRP A 173 11.43 3.09 7.73
N GLN A 174 11.32 2.55 8.95
CA GLN A 174 12.47 2.33 9.83
C GLN A 174 13.52 1.41 9.19
N HIS A 175 13.08 0.51 8.31
CA HIS A 175 13.93 -0.44 7.61
C HIS A 175 14.22 -0.06 6.15
N GLY A 176 14.08 1.24 5.81
CA GLY A 176 14.42 1.78 4.50
C GLY A 176 13.45 1.38 3.38
N GLY A 177 12.30 0.80 3.75
CA GLY A 177 11.25 0.45 2.80
C GLY A 177 10.43 1.66 2.37
N ILE A 178 9.57 1.41 1.38
CA ILE A 178 8.56 2.35 0.91
C ILE A 178 7.17 1.76 1.11
N VAL A 179 6.22 2.62 1.43
CA VAL A 179 4.80 2.30 1.46
C VAL A 179 4.17 2.92 0.22
N LEU A 180 3.33 2.16 -0.47
CA LEU A 180 2.61 2.60 -1.64
C LEU A 180 1.11 2.50 -1.42
N MET A 181 0.37 3.43 -2.01
CA MET A 181 -1.08 3.39 -2.01
C MET A 181 -1.63 3.96 -3.30
N ILE A 182 -2.83 3.52 -3.66
CA ILE A 182 -3.56 4.01 -4.82
C ILE A 182 -4.43 5.18 -4.36
N LEU A 183 -4.35 6.31 -5.07
CA LEU A 183 -5.25 7.44 -4.86
C LEU A 183 -6.45 7.41 -5.80
N GLY A 184 -7.47 8.16 -5.38
CA GLY A 184 -8.69 8.40 -6.12
C GLY A 184 -9.88 7.54 -5.67
N ALA A 185 -11.07 7.96 -6.05
CA ALA A 185 -12.32 7.23 -5.95
C ALA A 185 -12.51 6.26 -7.12
N PHE A 186 -13.38 5.26 -6.94
CA PHE A 186 -13.60 4.19 -7.93
C PHE A 186 -13.97 4.69 -9.33
N ASP A 187 -14.60 5.85 -9.40
CA ASP A 187 -15.06 6.54 -10.61
C ASP A 187 -14.08 7.61 -11.12
N ASP A 188 -12.92 7.80 -10.48
CA ASP A 188 -11.93 8.75 -10.97
C ASP A 188 -11.37 8.29 -12.33
N PRO A 189 -11.26 9.22 -13.28
CA PRO A 189 -10.81 8.91 -14.64
C PRO A 189 -9.30 8.61 -14.73
N GLY A 190 -8.55 8.89 -13.66
CA GLY A 190 -7.10 8.70 -13.59
C GLY A 190 -6.70 7.57 -12.65
N CYS A 191 -5.49 7.04 -12.87
CA CYS A 191 -4.86 6.07 -11.99
C CYS A 191 -3.64 6.73 -11.36
N GLU A 192 -3.70 6.98 -10.06
CA GLU A 192 -2.59 7.58 -9.31
C GLU A 192 -2.06 6.61 -8.25
N ILE A 193 -0.74 6.46 -8.19
CA ILE A 193 -0.04 5.72 -7.15
C ILE A 193 0.90 6.69 -6.44
N ILE A 194 0.85 6.70 -5.11
CA ILE A 194 1.84 7.39 -4.27
C ILE A 194 2.85 6.37 -3.75
N ALA A 195 4.13 6.75 -3.71
CA ALA A 195 5.13 6.13 -2.86
C ALA A 195 5.54 7.07 -1.73
N LEU A 196 5.63 6.52 -0.52
CA LEU A 196 5.96 7.18 0.73
C LEU A 196 7.20 6.55 1.33
N GLY A 197 8.17 7.36 1.73
CA GLY A 197 9.39 6.85 2.36
C GLY A 197 10.35 7.95 2.76
N LYS A 198 11.50 7.54 3.29
CA LYS A 198 12.58 8.46 3.62
C LYS A 198 13.22 9.03 2.34
N HIS A 199 13.84 10.19 2.47
CA HIS A 199 14.55 10.90 1.39
C HIS A 199 15.48 10.00 0.56
N GLU A 200 16.28 9.15 1.21
CA GLU A 200 17.25 8.28 0.54
C GLU A 200 16.59 7.35 -0.49
N THR A 201 15.38 6.85 -0.19
CA THR A 201 14.64 5.95 -1.08
C THR A 201 13.80 6.73 -2.09
N ILE A 202 13.14 7.83 -1.67
CA ILE A 202 12.27 8.64 -2.54
C ILE A 202 13.07 9.44 -3.58
N SER A 203 14.26 9.93 -3.23
CA SER A 203 15.16 10.61 -4.18
C SER A 203 15.48 9.71 -5.38
N SER A 204 15.66 8.40 -5.18
CA SER A 204 15.92 7.47 -6.28
C SER A 204 14.75 7.33 -7.25
N LEU A 205 13.51 7.49 -6.77
CA LEU A 205 12.29 7.49 -7.59
C LEU A 205 12.07 8.81 -8.34
N THR A 206 12.69 9.90 -7.90
CA THR A 206 12.50 11.25 -8.45
C THR A 206 13.66 11.72 -9.33
N LYS A 207 14.81 11.04 -9.30
CA LYS A 207 16.03 11.36 -10.10
C LYS A 207 15.73 11.72 -11.56
N ASN A 208 14.89 10.94 -12.23
CA ASN A 208 14.57 11.12 -13.65
C ASN A 208 13.56 12.25 -13.94
N TYR A 209 12.94 12.83 -12.91
CA TYR A 209 11.87 13.82 -13.04
C TYR A 209 12.28 15.21 -12.52
N TYR A 210 13.08 15.24 -11.46
CA TYR A 210 13.41 16.49 -10.77
C TYR A 210 14.91 16.78 -10.69
N GLY A 211 15.77 15.93 -11.26
CA GLY A 211 17.19 16.19 -11.46
C GLY A 211 17.86 16.95 -10.31
N GLN A 212 17.95 16.31 -9.15
CA GLN A 212 18.82 16.78 -8.06
C GLN A 212 20.19 16.14 -8.18
#